data_AF-A0A1Q5LA54-F1
#
_entry.id   AF-A0A1Q5LA54-F1
#
_cell.length_a   1.000
_cell.length_b   1.000
_cell.length_c   1.000
_cell.angle_alpha   90.00
_cell.angle_beta   90.00
_cell.angle_gamma   90.00
#
_symmetry.space_group_name_H-M   'P 1'
#
loop_
_entity.id
_entity.type
_entity.pdbx_description
1 polymer ?
#
loop_
_entity_poly.entity_id
_entity_poly.type
_entity_poly.pdbx_seq_one_letter_code
_entity_poly.pdbx_strand_id
1 'polypeptide(L)' 'MPFHHGDPTEQVPAEVPVYTWNLAGYRADHGPSGTANRHTFGGLSDAAFRMVPLLEAGRDADWPWAA' A
#
# COMPACT_ATOMS: atom_id res chain seq x y z
N MET A 1 -10.23 -29.11 -0.65
CA MET A 1 -10.42 -27.89 -1.46
C MET A 1 -9.19 -27.02 -1.24
N PRO A 2 -8.37 -26.69 -2.25
CA PRO A 2 -7.30 -25.73 -2.02
C PRO A 2 -7.95 -24.35 -1.85
N PHE A 3 -7.68 -23.68 -0.74
CA PHE A 3 -8.02 -22.28 -0.58
C PHE A 3 -7.05 -21.50 -1.49
N HIS A 4 -7.55 -21.02 -2.62
CA HIS A 4 -6.86 -19.98 -3.36
C HIS A 4 -6.79 -18.78 -2.44
N HIS A 5 -5.59 -18.42 -1.99
CA HIS A 5 -5.35 -17.15 -1.33
C HIS A 5 -5.37 -16.12 -2.46
N GLY A 6 -6.56 -15.75 -2.90
CA GLY A 6 -6.73 -14.58 -3.77
C GLY A 6 -6.16 -13.37 -3.05
N ASP A 7 -5.62 -12.42 -3.80
CA ASP A 7 -5.12 -11.19 -3.18
C ASP A 7 -6.30 -10.55 -2.38
N PRO A 8 -6.12 -10.24 -1.08
CA PRO A 8 -7.18 -9.67 -0.23
C PRO A 8 -7.85 -8.43 -0.81
N THR A 9 -7.16 -7.73 -1.72
CA THR A 9 -7.61 -6.50 -2.34
C THR A 9 -8.36 -6.70 -3.67
N GLU A 10 -8.46 -7.94 -4.17
CA GLU A 10 -9.16 -8.27 -5.42
C GLU A 10 -10.66 -8.01 -5.35
N GLN A 11 -11.25 -8.06 -4.15
CA GLN A 11 -12.68 -7.79 -3.95
C GLN A 11 -13.00 -6.29 -3.87
N VAL A 12 -11.99 -5.45 -3.73
CA VAL A 12 -12.14 -4.00 -3.68
C VAL A 12 -12.05 -3.46 -5.10
N PRO A 13 -12.97 -2.59 -5.55
CA PRO A 13 -12.88 -1.95 -6.86
C PRO A 13 -11.51 -1.29 -7.09
N ALA A 14 -11.04 -1.29 -8.34
CA ALA A 14 -9.69 -0.86 -8.67
C ALA A 14 -9.46 0.64 -8.40
N GLU A 15 -10.51 1.46 -8.50
CA GLU A 15 -10.50 2.90 -8.25
C GLU A 15 -10.43 3.26 -6.76
N VAL A 16 -10.74 2.32 -5.86
CA VAL A 16 -10.72 2.58 -4.41
C VAL A 16 -9.31 2.29 -3.90
N PRO A 17 -8.58 3.26 -3.32
CA PRO A 17 -7.24 3.04 -2.78
C PRO A 17 -7.25 2.08 -1.58
N VAL A 18 -6.30 1.15 -1.57
CA VAL A 18 -6.07 0.21 -0.47
C VAL A 18 -4.62 0.34 0.01
N TYR A 19 -4.49 0.58 1.31
CA TYR A 19 -3.21 0.70 2.01
C TYR A 19 -3.05 -0.49 2.96
N THR A 20 -2.00 -1.28 2.74
CA THR A 20 -1.65 -2.43 3.58
C THR A 20 -0.46 -2.08 4.47
N TRP A 21 -0.54 -2.39 5.75
CA TRP A 21 0.60 -2.29 6.68
C TRP A 21 1.13 -3.68 6.99
N ASN A 22 2.34 -3.97 6.51
CA ASN A 22 3.05 -5.19 6.86
C ASN A 22 3.78 -5.00 8.19
N LEU A 23 3.14 -5.42 9.28
CA LEU A 23 3.66 -5.26 10.64
C LEU A 23 4.73 -6.31 11.01
N ALA A 24 4.71 -7.45 10.35
CA ALA A 24 5.56 -8.59 10.68
C ALA A 24 6.86 -8.66 9.86
N GLY A 25 7.04 -7.77 8.88
CA GLY A 25 8.24 -7.72 8.04
C GLY A 25 8.35 -8.86 7.03
N TYR A 26 7.22 -9.50 6.65
CA TYR A 26 7.24 -10.58 5.67
C TYR A 26 7.66 -10.06 4.29
N ARG A 27 8.54 -10.80 3.61
CA ARG A 27 9.10 -10.42 2.30
C ARG A 27 8.08 -10.49 1.16
N ALA A 28 7.03 -11.30 1.31
CA ALA A 28 5.93 -11.39 0.38
C ALA A 28 4.79 -10.50 0.88
N ASP A 29 4.39 -9.57 0.02
CA ASP A 29 3.13 -8.87 0.15
C ASP A 29 1.98 -9.82 -0.19
N HIS A 30 0.77 -9.54 0.32
CA HIS A 30 -0.41 -10.38 0.07
C HIS A 30 -1.10 -10.06 -1.26
N GLY A 31 -0.63 -9.05 -2.00
CA GLY A 31 -1.16 -8.62 -3.29
C GLY A 31 -0.13 -7.84 -4.12
N PRO A 32 -0.44 -7.46 -5.38
CA PRO A 32 0.41 -6.60 -6.19
C PRO A 32 0.56 -5.23 -5.52
N SER A 33 1.71 -4.99 -4.90
CA SER A 33 2.11 -3.66 -4.44
C SER A 33 2.65 -2.85 -5.62
N GLY A 34 2.28 -1.58 -5.72
CA GLY A 34 2.77 -0.67 -6.75
C GLY A 34 1.92 -0.60 -8.02
N THR A 35 0.78 -1.28 -8.06
CA THR A 35 -0.25 -1.03 -9.09
C THR A 35 -1.17 0.09 -8.62
N ALA A 36 -1.17 1.23 -9.31
CA ALA A 36 -2.05 2.40 -9.11
C ALA A 36 -2.49 2.63 -7.65
N ASN A 37 -3.58 1.99 -7.23
CA ASN A 37 -4.31 2.17 -5.97
C ASN A 37 -4.06 1.06 -4.91
N ARG A 38 -2.95 0.32 -5.02
CA ARG A 38 -2.54 -0.74 -4.08
C ARG A 38 -1.14 -0.44 -3.56
N HIS A 39 -1.07 -0.06 -2.29
CA HIS A 39 0.19 0.34 -1.65
C HIS A 39 0.42 -0.44 -0.37
N THR A 40 1.67 -0.81 -0.13
CA THR A 40 2.07 -1.49 1.10
C THR A 40 3.21 -0.79 1.79
N PHE A 41 3.05 -0.59 3.09
CA PHE A 41 4.05 0.00 3.96
C PHE A 41 4.70 -1.05 4.86
N GLY A 42 6.01 -0.98 5.00
CA GLY A 42 6.76 -1.76 5.99
C GLY A 42 6.60 -1.13 7.39
N GLY A 43 5.72 -1.70 8.21
CA GLY A 43 5.47 -1.26 9.58
C GLY A 43 4.52 -0.07 9.74
N LEU A 44 3.92 0.05 10.93
CA LEU A 44 2.98 1.11 11.30
C LEU A 44 3.72 2.26 11.99
N SER A 45 4.09 3.28 11.23
CA SER A 45 4.79 4.45 11.75
C SER A 45 4.14 5.75 11.30
N ASP A 46 4.38 6.83 12.03
CA ASP A 46 3.94 8.18 11.64
C ASP A 46 4.47 8.60 10.26
N ALA A 47 5.64 8.07 9.86
CA ALA A 47 6.18 8.29 8.51
C ALA A 47 5.30 7.62 7.44
N ALA A 48 4.76 6.43 7.71
CA ALA A 48 3.84 5.76 6.80
C ALA A 48 2.52 6.54 6.65
N PHE A 49 2.00 7.12 7.73
CA PHE A 49 0.79 7.95 7.65
C PHE A 49 0.99 9.26 6.87
N ARG A 50 2.19 9.85 6.93
CA ARG A 50 2.54 11.02 6.11
C ARG A 50 2.55 10.74 4.61
N MET A 51 2.62 9.48 4.20
CA MET A 51 2.65 9.10 2.78
C MET A 51 1.28 9.01 2.12
N VAL A 52 0.23 8.67 2.88
CA VAL A 52 -1.14 8.57 2.36
C VAL A 52 -1.58 9.83 1.59
N PRO A 53 -1.47 11.06 2.13
CA PRO A 53 -1.90 12.25 1.39
C PRO A 53 -1.08 12.55 0.13
N LEU A 54 0.19 12.10 0.03
CA LEU A 54 0.99 12.24 -1.19
C LEU A 54 0.49 11.29 -2.28
N LEU A 55 0.16 10.06 -1.89
CA LEU A 55 -0.39 9.05 -2.79
C LEU A 55 -1.79 9.43 -3.29
N GLU A 56 -2.65 9.95 -2.41
CA GLU A 56 -3.99 10.43 -2.79
C GLU A 56 -3.94 11.69 -3.68
N ALA A 57 -2.93 12.54 -3.52
CA ALA A 57 -2.76 13.72 -4.37
C ALA A 57 -2.37 13.36 -5.81
N GLY A 58 -1.93 12.12 -6.07
CA GLY A 58 -1.51 11.67 -7.41
C GLY A 58 -0.36 12.49 -8.00
N ARG A 59 0.42 13.17 -7.15
CA ARG A 59 1.53 14.03 -7.58
C ARG A 59 2.84 13.33 -7.29
N ASP A 60 3.71 13.29 -8.30
CA ASP A 60 5.15 13.17 -8.06
C ASP A 60 5.56 14.38 -7.21
N ALA A 61 5.77 14.14 -5.93
CA ALA A 61 6.21 15.12 -4.96
C ALA A 61 7.54 14.66 -4.37
N ASP A 62 8.46 15.59 -4.20
CA ASP A 62 9.73 15.33 -3.52
C ASP A 62 9.45 14.95 -2.06
N TRP A 63 10.25 14.01 -1.54
CA TRP A 63 10.14 13.60 -0.14
C TRP A 63 10.33 14.81 0.80
N PRO A 64 9.55 14.95 1.89
CA PRO A 64 9.59 16.12 2.77
C PRO A 64 10.90 16.34 3.53
N TRP A 65 11.83 15.39 3.52
CA TRP A 65 13.18 15.54 4.08
C TRP A 65 14.26 15.74 3.02
N ALA A 66 13.89 15.73 1.74
CA ALA A 66 14.77 16.05 0.62
C ALA A 66 14.68 17.54 0.22
N ALA A 67 13.78 18.30 0.86
CA ALA A 67 13.59 19.74 0.67
C ALA A 67 14.14 20.56 1.86
#